data_AF-A0A2E2RGJ6-F1
#
_entry.id   AF-A0A2E2RGJ6-F1
#
_cell.length_a   1.000
_cell.length_b   1.000
_cell.length_c   1.000
_cell.angle_alpha   90.00
_cell.angle_beta   90.00
_cell.angle_gamma   90.00
#
_symmetry.space_group_name_H-M   'P 1'
#
loop_
_entity.id
_entity.type
_entity.pdbx_description
1 polymer ?
#
loop_
_entity_poly.entity_id
_entity_poly.type
_entity_poly.pdbx_seq_one_letter_code
_entity_poly.pdbx_strand_id
1 'polypeptide(L)'
;MKGRTQMTGPEWPEVYRKLGVAPIINAQSWVTALGGSIMRPEVLRAMDEAAGAYVDMMQLNRAAGEVVARSCGAEQGLVTAGCSAAQVLMVAACMTGQSESNVEQLPDATGMK
;
A
#
# COMPACT_ATOMS: atom_id res chain seq x y z
N MET A 1 35.33 -27.85 -20.98
CA MET A 1 34.74 -26.66 -21.64
C MET A 1 33.59 -27.11 -22.53
N LYS A 2 32.35 -27.01 -22.06
CA LYS A 2 31.12 -27.01 -22.88
C LYS A 2 30.14 -26.03 -22.22
N GLY A 3 29.57 -25.17 -23.04
CA GLY A 3 29.03 -23.87 -22.69
C GLY A 3 27.92 -23.91 -21.63
N ARG A 4 28.07 -23.07 -20.61
CA ARG A 4 26.90 -22.47 -19.95
C ARG A 4 26.24 -21.60 -20.99
N THR A 5 25.11 -22.05 -21.53
CA THR A 5 24.17 -21.20 -22.26
C THR A 5 23.92 -19.97 -21.38
N GLN A 6 24.38 -18.80 -21.82
CA GLN A 6 24.04 -17.54 -21.17
C GLN A 6 22.53 -17.39 -21.29
N MET A 7 21.83 -17.56 -20.17
CA MET A 7 20.43 -17.20 -20.07
C MET A 7 20.36 -15.67 -20.25
N THR A 8 19.97 -15.22 -21.44
CA THR A 8 19.60 -13.83 -21.72
C THR A 8 18.23 -13.53 -21.08
N GLY A 9 18.14 -13.76 -19.77
CA GLY A 9 17.00 -13.37 -18.95
C GLY A 9 17.05 -11.88 -18.63
N PRO A 10 15.91 -11.27 -18.26
CA PRO A 10 15.89 -9.88 -17.83
C PRO A 10 16.91 -9.65 -16.71
N GLU A 11 17.59 -8.50 -16.74
CA GLU A 11 18.60 -8.17 -15.73
C GLU A 11 18.02 -8.30 -14.32
N TRP A 12 18.58 -9.23 -13.56
CA TRP A 12 18.28 -9.42 -12.15
C TRP A 12 18.62 -8.13 -11.39
N PRO A 13 17.66 -7.45 -10.73
CA PRO A 13 17.95 -6.23 -9.99
C PRO A 13 19.02 -6.44 -8.92
N GLU A 14 20.01 -5.55 -8.90
CA GLU A 14 21.18 -5.65 -8.00
C GLU A 14 20.77 -5.74 -6.51
N VAL A 15 19.70 -5.06 -6.11
CA VAL A 15 19.16 -5.11 -4.75
C VAL A 15 18.82 -6.55 -4.30
N TYR A 16 18.25 -7.36 -5.19
CA TYR A 16 17.92 -8.76 -4.89
C TYR A 16 19.13 -9.68 -5.05
N ARG A 17 20.05 -9.35 -5.95
CA ARG A 17 21.30 -10.11 -6.16
C ARG A 17 22.17 -10.09 -4.91
N LYS A 18 22.30 -8.93 -4.27
CA LYS A 18 23.01 -8.77 -2.98
C LYS A 18 22.41 -9.63 -1.87
N LEU A 19 21.10 -9.91 -1.94
CA LEU A 19 20.38 -10.77 -1.00
C LEU A 19 20.38 -12.25 -1.40
N GLY A 20 20.92 -12.60 -2.58
CA GLY A 20 20.88 -13.97 -3.11
C GLY A 20 19.49 -14.44 -3.56
N VAL A 21 18.54 -13.52 -3.77
CA VAL A 21 17.14 -13.85 -4.11
C VAL A 21 16.90 -13.67 -5.60
N ALA A 22 16.64 -14.77 -6.32
CA ALA A 22 16.42 -14.73 -7.77
C ALA A 22 15.01 -14.22 -8.13
N PRO A 23 14.86 -13.44 -9.21
CA PRO A 23 13.55 -13.02 -9.70
C PRO A 23 12.77 -14.22 -10.26
N ILE A 24 11.44 -14.11 -10.23
CA ILE A 24 10.52 -15.13 -10.75
C ILE A 24 9.62 -14.55 -11.85
N ILE A 25 9.16 -15.40 -12.76
CA ILE A 25 8.08 -15.05 -13.68
C ILE A 25 6.76 -15.37 -12.98
N ASN A 26 6.03 -14.32 -12.58
CA ASN A 26 4.73 -14.47 -11.93
C ASN A 26 3.60 -14.51 -12.98
N ALA A 27 3.08 -15.71 -13.26
CA ALA A 27 1.91 -15.94 -14.11
C ALA A 27 0.62 -16.19 -13.32
N GLN A 28 0.62 -15.86 -12.02
CA GLN A 28 -0.50 -16.07 -11.10
C GLN A 28 -1.17 -14.74 -10.69
N SER A 29 -0.94 -13.66 -11.43
CA SER A 29 -1.43 -12.31 -11.11
C SER A 29 -0.83 -11.74 -9.81
N TRP A 30 -1.59 -11.01 -8.98
CA TRP A 30 -1.08 -10.27 -7.80
C TRP A 30 -0.97 -11.11 -6.50
N VAL A 31 -0.32 -12.27 -6.56
CA VAL A 31 -0.16 -13.14 -5.37
C VAL A 31 0.68 -12.46 -4.28
N THR A 32 0.13 -12.37 -3.06
CA THR A 32 0.79 -11.74 -1.89
C THR A 32 2.15 -12.37 -1.57
N ALA A 33 2.24 -13.70 -1.64
CA ALA A 33 3.51 -14.41 -1.39
C ALA A 33 4.62 -14.04 -2.39
N LEU A 34 4.26 -13.46 -3.54
CA LEU A 34 5.17 -13.04 -4.61
C LEU A 34 5.36 -11.51 -4.67
N GLY A 35 4.87 -10.77 -3.67
CA GLY A 35 5.00 -9.32 -3.60
C GLY A 35 3.90 -8.53 -4.32
N GLY A 36 2.84 -9.19 -4.78
CA GLY A 36 1.69 -8.52 -5.40
C GLY A 36 1.96 -8.04 -6.83
N SER A 37 1.70 -6.75 -7.07
CA SER A 37 1.82 -6.13 -8.41
C SER A 37 3.12 -5.33 -8.55
N ILE A 38 3.67 -5.32 -9.77
CA ILE A 38 4.79 -4.44 -10.13
C ILE A 38 4.22 -3.03 -10.40
N MET A 39 4.80 -2.02 -9.74
CA MET A 39 4.43 -0.62 -9.94
C MET A 39 4.80 -0.14 -11.35
N ARG A 40 3.93 0.64 -11.99
CA ARG A 40 4.24 1.27 -13.28
C ARG A 40 5.32 2.36 -13.13
N PRO A 41 6.13 2.64 -14.17
CA PRO A 41 7.24 3.59 -14.09
C PRO A 41 6.83 4.98 -13.59
N GLU A 42 5.64 5.47 -13.95
CA GLU A 42 5.13 6.76 -13.49
C GLU A 42 4.86 6.81 -11.99
N VAL A 43 4.50 5.70 -11.36
CA VAL A 43 4.31 5.62 -9.90
C VAL A 43 5.66 5.74 -9.19
N LEU A 44 6.66 5.00 -9.68
CA LEU A 44 8.02 5.05 -9.13
C LEU A 44 8.62 6.46 -9.21
N ARG A 45 8.42 7.17 -10.33
CA ARG A 45 8.87 8.56 -10.47
C ARG A 45 8.18 9.51 -9.50
N ALA A 46 6.87 9.37 -9.31
CA ALA A 46 6.13 10.21 -8.36
C ALA A 46 6.59 9.96 -6.91
N MET A 47 6.89 8.72 -6.54
CA MET A 47 7.45 8.39 -5.22
C MET A 47 8.83 9.00 -5.01
N ASP A 48 9.70 8.94 -6.02
CA ASP A 48 11.05 9.52 -5.97
C ASP A 48 10.98 11.06 -5.82
N GLU A 49 10.11 11.72 -6.58
CA GLU A 49 9.88 13.17 -6.48
C GLU A 49 9.33 13.57 -5.09
N ALA A 50 8.34 12.83 -4.57
CA ALA A 50 7.72 13.12 -3.28
C ALA A 50 8.68 12.96 -2.10
N ALA A 51 9.70 12.10 -2.20
CA ALA A 51 10.65 11.82 -1.12
C ALA A 51 11.53 13.02 -0.74
N GLY A 52 11.61 14.05 -1.60
CA GLY A 52 12.43 15.25 -1.39
C GLY A 52 11.76 16.38 -0.60
N ALA A 53 10.52 16.21 -0.13
CA ALA A 53 9.75 17.29 0.49
C ALA A 53 9.03 16.86 1.77
N TYR A 54 8.89 17.80 2.70
CA TYR A 54 7.97 17.69 3.83
C TYR A 54 6.61 18.30 3.44
N VAL A 55 5.53 17.64 3.86
CA VAL A 55 4.16 18.11 3.62
C VAL A 55 3.31 17.93 4.88
N ASP A 56 2.21 18.66 4.95
CA ASP A 56 1.16 18.40 5.92
C ASP A 56 0.42 17.10 5.56
N MET A 57 0.59 16.08 6.39
CA MET A 57 0.01 14.76 6.16
C MET A 57 -1.52 14.77 6.20
N MET A 58 -2.15 15.70 6.92
CA MET A 58 -3.61 15.83 6.94
C MET A 58 -4.12 16.33 5.59
N GLN A 59 -3.43 17.31 5.00
CA GLN A 59 -3.77 17.81 3.67
C GLN A 59 -3.53 16.76 2.58
N LEU A 60 -2.40 16.03 2.66
CA LEU A 60 -2.11 14.95 1.73
C LEU A 60 -3.19 13.85 1.77
N ASN A 61 -3.59 13.42 2.96
CA ASN A 61 -4.65 12.42 3.12
C ASN A 61 -5.99 12.89 2.53
N ARG A 62 -6.35 14.16 2.73
CA ARG A 62 -7.57 14.73 2.14
C ARG A 62 -7.50 14.72 0.60
N ALA A 63 -6.40 15.21 0.03
CA ALA A 63 -6.21 15.25 -1.42
C ALA A 63 -6.21 13.83 -2.04
N ALA A 64 -5.52 12.87 -1.41
CA ALA A 64 -5.52 11.48 -1.85
C ALA A 64 -6.91 10.84 -1.71
N GLY A 65 -7.64 11.16 -0.64
CA GLY A 65 -9.01 10.72 -0.40
C GLY A 65 -9.98 11.17 -1.48
N GLU A 66 -9.86 12.41 -1.99
CA GLU A 66 -10.66 12.89 -3.11
C GLU A 66 -10.41 12.09 -4.41
N VAL A 67 -9.16 11.67 -4.66
CA VAL A 67 -8.81 10.82 -5.81
C VAL A 67 -9.47 9.45 -5.68
N VAL A 68 -9.42 8.84 -4.50
CA VAL A 68 -10.07 7.55 -4.21
C VAL A 68 -11.59 7.68 -4.38
N ALA A 69 -12.20 8.71 -3.78
CA ALA A 69 -13.64 8.97 -3.87
C ALA A 69 -14.12 9.06 -5.32
N ARG A 70 -13.45 9.87 -6.16
CA ARG A 70 -13.76 9.99 -7.59
C ARG A 70 -13.61 8.67 -8.34
N SER A 71 -12.57 7.89 -8.03
CA SER A 71 -12.31 6.62 -8.72
C SER A 71 -13.32 5.53 -8.35
N CYS A 72 -13.84 5.57 -7.12
CA CYS A 72 -14.80 4.58 -6.60
C CYS A 72 -16.27 5.02 -6.75
N GLY A 73 -16.54 6.28 -7.14
CA GLY A 73 -17.90 6.83 -7.14
C GLY A 73 -18.47 7.01 -5.72
N ALA A 74 -17.61 7.21 -4.72
CA ALA A 74 -18.00 7.38 -3.32
C ALA A 74 -18.05 8.87 -2.94
N GLU A 75 -18.76 9.20 -1.85
CA GLU A 75 -18.81 10.57 -1.33
C GLU A 75 -17.46 11.03 -0.78
N GLN A 76 -16.71 10.12 -0.16
CA GLN A 76 -15.38 10.36 0.41
C GLN A 76 -14.49 9.12 0.28
N GLY A 77 -13.18 9.31 0.45
CA GLY A 77 -12.19 8.25 0.43
C GLY A 77 -11.11 8.48 1.47
N LEU A 78 -10.51 7.39 1.95
CA LEU A 78 -9.42 7.41 2.93
C LEU A 78 -8.33 6.44 2.48
N VAL A 79 -7.08 6.93 2.44
CA VAL A 79 -5.91 6.09 2.22
C VAL A 79 -5.43 5.57 3.57
N THR A 80 -5.16 4.27 3.65
CA THR A 80 -4.63 3.60 4.85
C THR A 80 -3.41 2.77 4.47
N ALA A 81 -2.72 2.20 5.48
CA ALA A 81 -1.56 1.34 5.25
C ALA A 81 -1.87 0.06 4.44
N GLY A 82 -3.14 -0.32 4.32
CA GLY A 82 -3.58 -1.49 3.57
C GLY A 82 -5.01 -1.91 3.95
N CYS A 83 -5.53 -2.94 3.27
CA CYS A 83 -6.91 -3.38 3.43
C CYS A 83 -7.24 -3.82 4.87
N SER A 84 -6.34 -4.56 5.53
CA SER A 84 -6.55 -4.97 6.93
C SER A 84 -6.64 -3.77 7.88
N ALA A 85 -5.77 -2.77 7.73
CA ALA A 85 -5.85 -1.54 8.52
C ALA A 85 -7.15 -0.76 8.22
N ALA A 86 -7.58 -0.71 6.96
CA ALA A 86 -8.87 -0.12 6.59
C ALA A 86 -10.04 -0.83 7.29
N GLN A 87 -10.02 -2.17 7.34
CA GLN A 87 -11.06 -2.94 8.05
C GLN A 87 -11.11 -2.62 9.54
N VAL A 88 -9.95 -2.54 10.21
CA VAL A 88 -9.87 -2.13 11.62
C VAL A 88 -10.48 -0.74 11.81
N LEU A 89 -10.09 0.23 10.98
CA LEU A 89 -10.62 1.59 11.06
C LEU A 89 -12.12 1.66 10.75
N MET A 90 -12.63 0.88 9.80
CA MET A 90 -14.06 0.80 9.50
C MET A 90 -14.85 0.26 10.69
N VAL A 91 -14.39 -0.84 11.31
CA VAL A 91 -15.03 -1.41 12.49
C VAL A 91 -15.00 -0.43 13.66
N ALA A 92 -13.84 0.18 13.91
CA ALA A 92 -13.69 1.22 14.94
C ALA A 92 -14.67 2.37 14.72
N ALA A 93 -14.78 2.89 13.50
CA ALA A 93 -15.71 3.98 13.16
C ALA A 93 -17.18 3.58 13.40
N CYS A 94 -17.58 2.35 13.10
CA CYS A 94 -18.92 1.84 13.37
C CYS A 94 -19.21 1.75 14.89
N MET A 95 -18.23 1.31 15.68
CA MET A 95 -18.36 1.14 17.13
C MET A 95 -18.38 2.48 17.88
N THR A 96 -17.54 3.43 17.47
CA THR A 96 -17.41 4.75 18.12
C THR A 96 -18.42 5.77 17.64
N GLY A 97 -18.90 5.64 16.39
CA GLY A 97 -19.79 6.61 15.76
C GLY A 97 -19.14 7.99 15.67
N GLN A 98 -19.76 8.99 16.30
CA GLN A 98 -19.23 10.36 16.38
C GLN A 98 -18.73 10.73 17.79
N SER A 99 -18.61 9.75 18.70
CA SER A 99 -18.17 10.00 20.08
C SER A 99 -16.64 10.05 20.17
N GLU A 100 -16.09 11.23 20.42
CA GLU A 100 -14.65 11.42 20.65
C GLU A 100 -14.16 10.62 21.86
N SER A 101 -14.95 10.55 22.95
CA SER A 101 -14.60 9.75 24.12
C SER A 101 -14.48 8.26 23.79
N ASN A 102 -15.32 7.74 22.90
CA ASN A 102 -15.24 6.35 22.49
C ASN A 102 -14.01 6.11 21.59
N VAL A 103 -13.64 7.09 20.76
CA VAL A 103 -12.39 7.01 19.97
C VAL A 103 -11.18 6.95 20.89
N GLU A 104 -11.13 7.78 21.93
CA GLU A 104 -10.05 7.79 22.92
C GLU A 104 -9.99 6.52 23.79
N GLN A 105 -11.14 5.87 24.01
CA GLN A 105 -11.22 4.64 24.82
C GLN A 105 -10.64 3.41 24.10
N LEU A 106 -10.58 3.41 22.77
CA LEU A 106 -10.01 2.29 22.01
C LEU A 106 -8.53 2.06 22.39
N PRO A 107 -8.09 0.79 22.51
CA PRO A 107 -8.76 -0.43 22.04
C PRO A 107 -9.72 -1.09 23.03
N ASP A 108 -10.00 -0.50 24.19
CA ASP A 108 -11.02 -1.02 25.11
C ASP A 108 -12.42 -0.73 24.57
N ALA A 109 -13.08 -1.76 24.03
CA ALA A 109 -14.41 -1.66 23.45
C ALA A 109 -15.58 -1.76 24.47
N THR A 110 -15.29 -1.80 25.78
CA THR A 110 -16.32 -1.98 26.82
C THR A 110 -17.39 -0.89 26.72
N GLY A 111 -18.65 -1.31 26.61
CA GLY A 111 -19.79 -0.40 26.54
C GLY A 111 -20.05 0.24 25.18
N MET A 112 -19.28 -0.11 24.14
CA MET A 112 -19.57 0.27 22.74
C MET A 112 -20.57 -0.72 22.10
N LYS A 113 -21.15 -0.31 20.96
CA LYS A 113 -22.06 -1.15 20.16
C LYS A 113 -21.30 -2.21 19.36
#